data_AF-A0AAP4R0T6-F1
#
_entry.id   AF-A0AAP4R0T6-F1
#
_cell.length_a   1.000
_cell.length_b   1.000
_cell.length_c   1.000
_cell.angle_alpha   90.00
_cell.angle_beta   90.00
_cell.angle_gamma   90.00
#
_symmetry.space_group_name_H-M   'P 1'
#
loop_
_entity.id
_entity.type
_entity.pdbx_description
1 polymer ?
#
loop_
_entity_poly.entity_id
_entity_poly.type
_entity_poly.pdbx_seq_one_letter_code
_entity_poly.pdbx_strand_id
1 'polypeptide(L)'
;MPISKLKAMPAFRVDAPQQIRHAIALFTIVWLIEVGFAVWLVMMGFDQAGQVSAAKAVLMRQGILLVAIVQGSWLFFNASLIVGLCQRQKLARMLELVLTIITTLAFIVVGPPFRVSLIEVGFFANAIATVLIYTGPCTRWFQAVASS
;
A
#
# COMPACT_ATOMS: atom_id res chain seq x y z
N MET A 1 -16.64 -8.90 -6.82
CA MET A 1 -16.47 -8.60 -8.27
C MET A 1 -16.42 -9.94 -9.00
N PRO A 2 -17.23 -10.20 -10.05
CA PRO A 2 -17.24 -11.51 -10.71
C PRO A 2 -15.89 -11.79 -11.40
N ILE A 3 -15.44 -13.05 -11.38
CA ILE A 3 -14.15 -13.52 -11.90
C ILE A 3 -13.92 -13.11 -13.37
N SER A 4 -15.00 -12.99 -14.16
CA SER A 4 -14.96 -12.50 -15.54
C SER A 4 -14.43 -11.07 -15.67
N LYS A 5 -14.65 -10.19 -14.69
CA LYS A 5 -14.15 -8.81 -14.69
C LYS A 5 -12.68 -8.69 -14.27
N LEU A 6 -12.15 -9.65 -13.49
CA LEU A 6 -10.72 -9.71 -13.16
C LEU A 6 -9.88 -10.03 -14.41
N LYS A 7 -10.33 -10.96 -15.25
CA LYS A 7 -9.70 -11.22 -16.58
C LYS A 7 -9.77 -10.02 -17.52
N ALA A 8 -10.71 -9.11 -17.30
CA ALA A 8 -10.86 -7.91 -18.14
C ALA A 8 -9.91 -6.77 -17.74
N MET A 9 -9.30 -6.80 -16.55
CA MET A 9 -8.38 -5.76 -16.10
C MET A 9 -7.10 -5.78 -16.94
N PRO A 10 -6.64 -4.63 -17.47
CA PRO A 10 -5.46 -4.53 -18.32
C PRO A 10 -4.23 -5.27 -17.80
N ALA A 11 -3.93 -5.19 -16.51
CA ALA A 11 -2.72 -5.78 -15.93
C ALA A 11 -2.68 -7.32 -15.95
N PHE A 12 -3.81 -8.00 -16.12
CA PHE A 12 -3.89 -9.47 -16.16
C PHE A 12 -4.09 -10.01 -17.58
N ARG A 13 -4.05 -9.14 -18.59
CA ARG A 13 -4.07 -9.54 -19.99
C ARG A 13 -2.67 -10.01 -20.44
N VAL A 14 -2.63 -10.76 -21.53
CA VAL A 14 -1.40 -11.37 -22.06
C VAL A 14 -0.38 -10.31 -22.51
N ASP A 15 -0.84 -9.14 -22.95
CA ASP A 15 -0.02 -8.01 -23.38
C ASP A 15 0.62 -7.22 -22.23
N ALA A 16 0.20 -7.45 -20.97
CA ALA A 16 0.80 -6.80 -19.82
C ALA A 16 2.19 -7.40 -19.51
N PRO A 17 3.23 -6.55 -19.39
CA PRO A 17 4.57 -7.00 -18.98
C PRO A 17 4.50 -7.78 -17.67
N GLN A 18 5.30 -8.84 -17.55
CA GLN A 18 5.30 -9.68 -16.35
C GLN A 18 5.67 -8.89 -15.09
N GLN A 19 6.50 -7.86 -15.22
CA GLN A 19 6.90 -6.96 -14.14
C GLN A 19 5.69 -6.22 -13.53
N ILE A 20 4.64 -5.89 -14.30
CA ILE A 20 3.41 -5.30 -13.78
C ILE A 20 2.71 -6.27 -12.83
N ARG A 21 2.61 -7.54 -13.23
CA ARG A 21 1.99 -8.60 -12.42
C ARG A 21 2.77 -8.85 -11.13
N HIS A 22 4.09 -8.89 -11.21
CA HIS A 22 4.94 -9.01 -10.03
C HIS A 22 4.82 -7.79 -9.09
N ALA A 23 4.80 -6.58 -9.64
CA ALA A 23 4.62 -5.37 -8.84
C ALA A 23 3.27 -5.35 -8.13
N ILE A 24 2.17 -5.67 -8.83
CA ILE A 24 0.82 -5.75 -8.23
C ILE A 24 0.79 -6.81 -7.12
N ALA A 25 1.42 -7.97 -7.32
CA ALA A 25 1.51 -8.99 -6.29
C ALA A 25 2.26 -8.48 -5.06
N LEU A 26 3.40 -7.83 -5.25
CA LEU A 26 4.18 -7.23 -4.16
C LEU A 26 3.40 -6.13 -3.42
N PHE A 27 2.79 -5.19 -4.14
CA PHE A 27 1.93 -4.16 -3.52
C PHE A 27 0.78 -4.77 -2.73
N THR A 28 0.17 -5.84 -3.24
CA THR A 28 -0.92 -6.55 -2.54
C THR A 28 -0.42 -7.22 -1.27
N ILE A 29 0.76 -7.84 -1.30
CA ILE A 29 1.39 -8.45 -0.11
C ILE A 29 1.70 -7.38 0.93
N VAL A 30 2.31 -6.26 0.52
CA VAL A 30 2.60 -5.12 1.41
C VAL A 30 1.31 -4.60 2.04
N TRP A 31 0.26 -4.40 1.24
CA TRP A 31 -1.05 -3.97 1.74
C TRP A 31 -1.61 -4.94 2.78
N LEU A 32 -1.51 -6.26 2.57
CA LEU A 32 -1.96 -7.25 3.56
C LEU A 32 -1.16 -7.18 4.88
N ILE A 33 0.15 -6.93 4.81
CA ILE A 33 0.99 -6.72 5.99
C ILE A 33 0.52 -5.47 6.75
N GLU A 34 0.24 -4.37 6.04
CA GLU A 34 -0.27 -3.13 6.62
C GLU A 34 -1.65 -3.33 7.26
N VAL A 35 -2.55 -4.08 6.63
CA VAL A 35 -3.84 -4.46 7.24
C VAL A 35 -3.62 -5.21 8.55
N GLY A 36 -2.75 -6.22 8.55
CA GLY A 36 -2.42 -6.99 9.76
C GLY A 36 -1.89 -6.10 10.88
N PHE A 37 -1.00 -5.15 10.55
CA PHE A 37 -0.46 -4.19 11.50
C PHE A 37 -1.53 -3.23 12.04
N ALA A 38 -2.42 -2.72 11.18
CA ALA A 38 -3.50 -1.84 11.58
C ALA A 38 -4.47 -2.54 12.55
N VAL A 39 -4.83 -3.79 12.27
CA VAL A 39 -5.66 -4.61 13.17
C VAL A 39 -4.98 -4.82 14.51
N TRP A 40 -3.69 -5.18 14.50
CA TRP A 40 -2.91 -5.40 15.72
C TRP A 40 -2.84 -4.14 16.61
N LEU A 41 -2.61 -2.97 16.02
CA LEU A 41 -2.61 -1.69 16.76
C LEU A 41 -3.96 -1.40 17.42
N VAL A 42 -5.06 -1.65 16.72
CA VAL A 42 -6.41 -1.45 17.25
C VAL A 42 -6.68 -2.41 18.42
N MET A 43 -6.29 -3.69 18.29
CA MET A 43 -6.45 -4.67 19.36
C MET A 43 -5.66 -4.29 20.62
N MET A 44 -4.41 -3.85 20.47
CA MET A 44 -3.60 -3.36 21.61
C MET A 44 -4.26 -2.20 22.34
N GLY A 45 -4.90 -1.28 21.61
CA GLY A 45 -5.61 -0.16 22.20
C GLY A 45 -6.80 -0.59 23.06
N PHE A 46 -7.50 -1.66 22.70
CA PHE A 46 -8.63 -2.17 23.47
C PHE A 46 -8.21 -2.93 24.73
N ASP A 47 -7.14 -3.73 24.65
CA ASP A 47 -6.64 -4.52 25.79
C ASP A 47 -6.20 -3.64 26.97
N GLN A 48 -5.68 -2.43 26.69
CA GLN A 48 -5.24 -1.49 27.71
C GLN A 48 -6.38 -0.63 28.30
N ALA A 49 -7.58 -0.65 27.71
CA ALA A 49 -8.68 0.24 28.09
C ALA A 49 -9.26 -0.02 29.49
N GLY A 50 -9.15 -1.26 29.98
CA GLY A 50 -9.55 -1.63 31.33
C GLY A 50 -8.59 -1.19 32.43
N GLN A 51 -7.38 -0.73 32.08
CA GLN A 51 -6.31 -0.42 33.02
C GLN A 51 -6.16 1.08 33.32
N VAL A 52 -7.00 1.94 32.71
CA VAL A 52 -6.89 3.40 32.80
C VAL A 52 -8.12 4.02 33.46
N SER A 53 -7.94 5.13 34.18
CA SER A 53 -9.05 5.85 34.83
C SER A 53 -10.08 6.33 33.80
N ALA A 54 -11.34 6.48 34.22
CA ALA A 54 -12.46 6.82 33.32
C ALA A 54 -12.22 8.07 32.44
N ALA A 55 -11.59 9.11 33.00
CA ALA A 55 -11.25 10.32 32.24
C ALA A 55 -10.17 10.07 31.16
N LYS A 56 -9.19 9.20 31.45
CA LYS A 56 -8.16 8.79 30.48
C LYS A 56 -8.69 7.80 29.45
N ALA A 57 -9.66 6.97 29.83
CA ALA A 57 -10.31 6.02 28.92
C ALA A 57 -11.06 6.73 27.78
N VAL A 58 -11.67 7.89 28.04
CA VAL A 58 -12.33 8.70 26.99
C VAL A 58 -11.30 9.23 25.99
N LEU A 59 -10.20 9.83 26.46
CA LEU A 59 -9.10 10.30 25.61
C LEU A 59 -8.47 9.16 24.82
N MET A 60 -8.29 7.98 25.44
CA MET A 60 -7.73 6.81 24.78
C MET A 60 -8.63 6.30 23.66
N ARG A 61 -9.95 6.25 23.88
CA ARG A 61 -10.93 5.88 22.85
C ARG A 61 -10.92 6.86 21.68
N GLN A 62 -10.83 8.16 21.94
CA GLN A 62 -10.71 9.18 20.89
C GLN A 62 -9.41 9.00 20.09
N GLY A 63 -8.29 8.74 20.78
CA GLY A 63 -7.00 8.45 20.14
C GLY A 63 -7.05 7.21 19.25
N ILE A 64 -7.61 6.10 19.74
CA ILE A 64 -7.79 4.86 18.96
C ILE A 64 -8.67 5.12 17.73
N LEU A 65 -9.75 5.88 17.89
CA LEU A 65 -10.65 6.19 16.79
C LEU A 65 -9.96 7.05 15.72
N LEU A 66 -9.15 8.03 16.13
CA LEU A 66 -8.33 8.83 15.22
C LEU A 66 -7.30 7.96 14.47
N VAL A 67 -6.58 7.09 15.18
CA VAL A 67 -5.62 6.15 14.56
C VAL A 67 -6.34 5.24 13.57
N ALA A 68 -7.50 4.70 13.92
CA ALA A 68 -8.28 3.85 13.04
C ALA A 68 -8.73 4.58 11.76
N ILE A 69 -9.16 5.85 11.86
CA ILE A 69 -9.54 6.66 10.70
C ILE A 69 -8.33 6.92 9.80
N VAL A 70 -7.19 7.30 10.38
CA VAL A 70 -5.96 7.56 9.61
C VAL A 70 -5.49 6.29 8.92
N GLN A 71 -5.42 5.17 9.64
CA GLN A 71 -5.01 3.88 9.09
C GLN A 71 -5.99 3.38 8.03
N GLY A 72 -7.30 3.48 8.27
CA GLY A 72 -8.32 3.10 7.30
C GLY A 72 -8.23 3.93 6.01
N SER A 73 -8.00 5.24 6.14
CA SER A 73 -7.82 6.13 4.99
C SER A 73 -6.54 5.78 4.20
N TRP A 74 -5.46 5.48 4.91
CA TRP A 74 -4.19 5.04 4.32
C TRP A 74 -4.33 3.73 3.54
N LEU A 75 -4.95 2.72 4.15
CA LEU A 75 -5.20 1.42 3.51
C LEU A 75 -6.12 1.54 2.30
N PHE A 76 -7.15 2.39 2.39
CA PHE A 76 -8.06 2.65 1.27
C PHE A 76 -7.33 3.33 0.10
N PHE A 77 -6.46 4.30 0.39
CA PHE A 77 -5.67 4.97 -0.63
C PHE A 77 -4.71 4.00 -1.34
N ASN A 78 -3.95 3.19 -0.59
CA ASN A 78 -3.08 2.16 -1.17
C ASN A 78 -3.86 1.15 -2.04
N ALA A 79 -5.01 0.66 -1.55
CA ALA A 79 -5.86 -0.23 -2.35
C ALA A 79 -6.34 0.44 -3.65
N SER A 80 -6.71 1.72 -3.58
CA SER A 80 -7.14 2.50 -4.75
C SER A 80 -6.02 2.64 -5.79
N LEU A 81 -4.78 2.82 -5.33
CA LEU A 81 -3.60 2.90 -6.21
C LEU A 81 -3.33 1.57 -6.89
N ILE A 82 -3.39 0.44 -6.16
CA ILE A 82 -3.27 -0.90 -6.74
C ILE A 82 -4.33 -1.11 -7.83
N VAL A 83 -5.59 -0.74 -7.56
CA VAL A 83 -6.67 -0.85 -8.56
C VAL A 83 -6.39 0.06 -9.76
N GLY A 84 -5.92 1.29 -9.55
CA GLY A 84 -5.52 2.20 -10.62
C GLY A 84 -4.39 1.64 -11.48
N LEU A 85 -3.38 1.01 -10.87
CA LEU A 85 -2.30 0.30 -11.58
C LEU A 85 -2.84 -0.88 -12.40
N CYS A 86 -3.74 -1.69 -11.83
CA CYS A 86 -4.43 -2.77 -12.54
C CYS A 86 -5.18 -2.26 -13.79
N GLN A 87 -5.72 -1.04 -13.71
CA GLN A 87 -6.43 -0.34 -14.78
C GLN A 87 -5.51 0.49 -15.69
N ARG A 88 -4.18 0.39 -15.55
CA ARG A 88 -3.20 1.12 -16.37
C ARG A 88 -3.31 2.66 -16.22
N GLN A 89 -3.77 3.14 -15.07
CA GLN A 89 -3.89 4.58 -14.81
C GLN A 89 -2.51 5.20 -14.55
N LYS A 90 -2.13 6.19 -15.37
CA LYS A 90 -0.86 6.92 -15.22
C LYS A 90 -0.76 7.70 -13.92
N LEU A 91 -1.90 8.22 -13.43
CA LEU A 91 -1.96 8.97 -12.16
C LEU A 91 -1.59 8.07 -10.98
N ALA A 92 -2.18 6.86 -10.90
CA ALA A 92 -1.85 5.90 -9.85
C ALA A 92 -0.36 5.57 -9.84
N ARG A 93 0.24 5.33 -11.02
CA ARG A 93 1.68 5.12 -11.14
C ARG A 93 2.52 6.29 -10.63
N MET A 94 2.14 7.52 -10.96
CA MET A 94 2.86 8.71 -10.50
C MET A 94 2.75 8.89 -8.98
N LEU A 95 1.55 8.73 -8.43
CA LEU A 95 1.32 8.81 -6.99
C LEU A 95 2.14 7.76 -6.24
N GLU A 96 2.26 6.55 -6.78
CA GLU A 96 3.06 5.48 -6.16
C GLU A 96 4.54 5.83 -6.07
N LEU A 97 5.08 6.45 -7.13
CA LEU A 97 6.44 6.95 -7.11
C LEU A 97 6.63 8.03 -6.04
N VAL A 98 5.70 8.99 -5.98
CA VAL A 98 5.75 10.09 -4.99
C VAL A 98 5.68 9.53 -3.58
N LEU A 99 4.77 8.60 -3.29
CA LEU A 99 4.65 7.96 -1.98
C LEU A 99 5.89 7.18 -1.61
N THR A 100 6.45 6.42 -2.57
CA THR A 100 7.68 5.67 -2.33
C THR A 100 8.84 6.61 -2.00
N ILE A 101 8.97 7.74 -2.69
CA ILE A 101 10.01 8.75 -2.39
C ILE A 101 9.80 9.35 -1.00
N ILE A 102 8.58 9.80 -0.68
CA ILE A 102 8.26 10.42 0.61
C ILE A 102 8.51 9.45 1.76
N THR A 103 8.05 8.20 1.64
CA THR A 103 8.26 7.17 2.66
C THR A 103 9.73 6.79 2.80
N THR A 104 10.49 6.75 1.69
CA THR A 104 11.94 6.53 1.73
C THR A 104 12.66 7.65 2.48
N LEU A 105 12.34 8.90 2.18
CA LEU A 105 12.92 10.05 2.88
C LEU A 105 12.57 10.02 4.36
N ALA A 106 11.32 9.73 4.72
CA ALA A 106 10.90 9.57 6.10
C ALA A 106 11.67 8.46 6.81
N PHE A 107 11.86 7.31 6.15
CA PHE A 107 12.63 6.18 6.68
C PHE A 107 14.09 6.56 6.95
N ILE A 108 14.73 7.30 6.02
CA ILE A 108 16.11 7.78 6.19
C ILE A 108 16.21 8.77 7.37
N VAL A 109 15.26 9.70 7.48
CA VAL A 109 15.26 10.73 8.55
C VAL A 109 15.06 10.12 9.93
N VAL A 110 14.18 9.12 10.06
CA VAL A 110 13.94 8.43 11.34
C VAL A 110 15.15 7.57 11.75
N GLY A 111 16.01 7.20 10.79
CA GLY A 111 17.25 6.44 11.04
C GLY A 111 17.06 5.17 11.87
N PRO A 112 15.98 4.38 11.69
CA PRO A 112 15.75 3.22 12.53
C PRO A 112 16.88 2.19 12.33
N PRO A 113 17.33 1.49 13.39
CA PRO A 113 18.25 0.39 13.23
C PRO A 113 17.61 -0.67 12.33
N PHE A 114 18.29 -1.04 11.25
CA PHE A 114 17.82 -2.08 10.33
C PHE A 114 17.80 -3.43 11.05
N ARG A 115 16.61 -4.00 11.28
CA ARG A 115 16.39 -5.23 12.06
C ARG A 115 15.77 -6.36 11.23
N VAL A 116 15.59 -6.18 9.93
CA VAL A 116 14.91 -7.11 9.01
C VAL A 116 13.49 -7.44 9.52
N SER A 117 12.83 -6.43 10.09
CA SER A 117 11.45 -6.56 10.56
C SER A 117 10.48 -6.64 9.38
N LEU A 118 9.26 -7.15 9.60
CA LEU A 118 8.21 -7.20 8.56
C LEU A 118 7.91 -5.82 7.96
N ILE A 119 8.08 -4.74 8.73
CA ILE A 119 7.90 -3.36 8.28
C ILE A 119 8.98 -2.98 7.27
N GLU A 120 10.24 -3.28 7.58
CA GLU A 120 11.38 -2.99 6.68
C GLU A 120 11.32 -3.82 5.39
N VAL A 121 10.96 -5.10 5.51
CA VAL A 121 10.75 -5.98 4.35
C VAL A 121 9.58 -5.47 3.50
N GLY A 122 8.47 -5.05 4.12
CA GLY A 122 7.34 -4.44 3.43
C GLY A 122 7.74 -3.16 2.68
N PHE A 123 8.51 -2.29 3.33
CA PHE A 123 9.02 -1.07 2.73
C PHE A 123 9.89 -1.35 1.49
N PHE A 124 10.83 -2.30 1.57
CA PHE A 124 11.65 -2.67 0.42
C PHE A 124 10.84 -3.34 -0.69
N ALA A 125 9.89 -4.20 -0.35
CA ALA A 125 9.00 -4.81 -1.32
C ALA A 125 8.20 -3.75 -2.09
N ASN A 126 7.72 -2.72 -1.39
CA ASN A 126 7.05 -1.56 -1.99
C ASN A 126 7.98 -0.80 -2.93
N ALA A 127 9.21 -0.48 -2.49
CA ALA A 127 10.20 0.22 -3.32
C ALA A 127 10.57 -0.58 -4.58
N ILE A 128 10.79 -1.88 -4.45
CA ILE A 128 11.06 -2.78 -5.59
C ILE A 128 9.87 -2.81 -6.55
N ALA A 129 8.65 -2.94 -6.03
CA ALA A 129 7.43 -2.92 -6.85
C ALA A 129 7.28 -1.61 -7.63
N THR A 130 7.57 -0.47 -6.99
CA THR A 130 7.60 0.85 -7.63
C THR A 130 8.67 0.91 -8.73
N VAL A 131 9.88 0.41 -8.50
CA VAL A 131 10.91 0.36 -9.55
C VAL A 131 10.46 -0.53 -10.73
N LEU A 132 9.84 -1.67 -10.45
CA LEU A 132 9.36 -2.60 -11.48
C LEU A 132 8.36 -1.93 -12.45
N ILE A 133 7.39 -1.15 -11.94
CA ILE A 133 6.41 -0.45 -12.79
C ILE A 133 7.02 0.70 -13.60
N TYR A 134 8.27 1.08 -13.33
CA TYR A 134 9.03 2.09 -14.09
C TYR A 134 10.07 1.52 -15.06
N THR A 135 10.21 0.20 -15.14
CA THR A 135 11.05 -0.46 -16.17
C THR A 135 10.62 -0.07 -17.58
N GLY A 136 11.54 -0.18 -18.56
CA GLY A 136 11.28 0.17 -19.96
C GLY A 136 10.00 -0.47 -20.55
N PRO A 137 9.80 -1.80 -20.40
CA PRO A 137 8.59 -2.47 -20.86
C PRO A 137 7.31 -1.94 -20.21
N CYS A 138 7.31 -1.71 -18.89
CA CYS A 138 6.18 -1.16 -18.15
C CYS A 138 5.88 0.28 -18.56
N THR A 139 6.92 1.09 -18.79
CA THR A 139 6.77 2.47 -19.24
C THR A 139 6.07 2.53 -20.59
N ARG A 140 6.51 1.73 -21.56
CA ARG A 140 5.83 1.61 -22.86
C ARG A 140 4.40 1.14 -22.71
N TRP A 141 4.15 0.17 -21.83
CA TRP A 141 2.80 -0.28 -21.52
C TRP A 141 1.96 0.89 -20.98
N PHE A 142 2.33 1.59 -19.91
CA PHE A 142 1.53 2.75 -19.46
C PHE A 142 1.41 3.89 -20.50
N GLN A 143 2.38 4.04 -21.41
CA GLN A 143 2.40 5.10 -22.43
C GLN A 143 1.62 4.78 -23.71
N ALA A 144 1.39 3.52 -24.04
CA ALA A 144 0.61 3.12 -25.21
C ALA A 144 -0.86 3.54 -25.03
N VAL A 145 -1.13 4.82 -25.26
CA VAL A 145 -2.45 5.41 -25.41
C VAL A 145 -3.06 4.85 -26.68
N ALA A 146 -4.25 4.25 -26.54
CA ALA A 146 -5.30 4.07 -27.57
C ALA A 146 -4.82 4.02 -29.03
N SER A 147 -4.08 2.98 -29.43
CA SER A 147 -4.02 2.56 -30.84
C SER A 147 -5.22 1.67 -31.12
N SER A 148 -6.40 2.27 -31.10
CA SER A 148 -7.64 1.73 -31.67
C SER A 148 -8.55 2.89 -32.01
#